data_AF-A0A316FFY8-F1
#
_entry.id   AF-A0A316FFY8-F1
#
_cell.length_a   1.000
_cell.length_b   1.000
_cell.length_c   1.000
_cell.angle_alpha   90.00
_cell.angle_beta   90.00
_cell.angle_gamma   90.00
#
_symmetry.space_group_name_H-M   'P 1'
#
loop_
_entity.id
_entity.type
_entity.pdbx_description
1 polymer ?
#
loop_
_entity_poly.entity_id
_entity_poly.type
_entity_poly.pdbx_seq_one_letter_code
_entity_poly.pdbx_strand_id
1 'polypeptide(L)'
;MVLAANAPGFVTVSIRPRFVWGPDSSLVEGLVHAARNGGFAWIEGGRHTTDVTYVDNAVEGLVRGWLRGRPGQAYFVTDQHRVTLREFLEENFAIYGVDATIPDIDAGTAARVIPVPAR
;
A
#
# COMPACT_ATOMS: atom_id res chain seq x y z
N MET A 1 2.70 -18.66 5.97
CA MET A 1 4.16 -18.91 5.99
C MET A 1 4.79 -18.47 7.31
N VAL A 2 4.81 -17.19 7.69
CA VAL A 2 5.44 -16.73 8.97
C VAL A 2 4.77 -17.27 10.23
N LEU A 3 3.45 -17.14 10.35
CA LEU A 3 2.73 -17.54 11.57
C LEU A 3 2.71 -19.07 11.79
N ALA A 4 2.73 -19.84 10.70
CA ALA A 4 2.77 -21.30 10.75
C ALA A 4 4.10 -21.84 11.32
N ALA A 5 5.17 -21.03 11.27
CA ALA A 5 6.47 -21.40 11.82
C ALA A 5 6.58 -21.14 13.34
N ASN A 6 5.57 -20.55 13.98
CA ASN A 6 5.60 -20.28 15.43
C ASN A 6 5.60 -21.58 16.24
N ALA A 7 6.64 -21.80 17.04
CA ALA A 7 6.85 -23.03 17.81
C ALA A 7 7.57 -22.75 19.15
N PRO A 8 7.58 -23.71 20.10
CA PRO A 8 8.44 -23.60 21.28
C PRO A 8 9.91 -23.36 20.88
N GLY A 9 10.54 -22.34 21.45
CA GLY A 9 11.91 -21.94 21.12
C GLY A 9 12.06 -21.09 19.85
N PHE A 10 10.99 -20.84 19.09
CA PHE A 10 11.00 -19.98 17.91
C PHE A 10 9.66 -19.23 17.75
N VAL A 11 9.61 -18.01 18.27
CA VAL A 11 8.40 -17.18 18.27
C VAL A 11 8.34 -16.32 17.01
N THR A 12 7.17 -16.27 16.36
CA THR A 12 6.94 -15.39 15.22
C THR A 12 5.74 -14.47 15.45
N VAL A 13 5.78 -13.32 14.80
CA VAL A 13 4.67 -12.35 14.69
C VAL A 13 4.60 -11.83 13.27
N SER A 14 3.43 -11.38 12.82
CA SER A 14 3.25 -10.79 11.49
C SER A 14 2.75 -9.36 11.60
N ILE A 15 3.53 -8.40 11.10
CA ILE A 15 3.18 -6.98 11.06
C ILE A 15 2.78 -6.60 9.64
N ARG A 16 1.61 -5.99 9.50
CA ARG A 16 0.92 -5.81 8.21
C ARG A 16 0.47 -4.35 8.04
N PRO A 17 1.39 -3.43 7.72
CA PRO A 17 0.99 -2.08 7.34
C PRO A 17 0.24 -2.11 6.00
N ARG A 18 -0.53 -1.05 5.73
CA ARG A 18 -1.21 -0.87 4.46
C ARG A 18 -0.65 0.35 3.74
N PHE A 19 -0.28 0.17 2.46
CA PHE A 19 0.21 1.26 1.61
C PHE A 19 1.24 2.13 2.33
N VAL A 20 2.46 1.63 2.46
CA VAL A 20 3.53 2.36 3.16
C VAL A 20 4.06 3.47 2.26
N TRP A 21 4.04 4.70 2.75
CA TRP A 21 4.47 5.89 2.02
C TRP A 21 5.32 6.82 2.90
N GLY A 22 6.00 7.78 2.28
CA GLY A 22 6.88 8.74 2.94
C GLY A 22 7.95 9.25 1.97
N PRO A 23 8.95 10.00 2.47
CA PRO A 23 10.14 10.35 1.70
C PRO A 23 10.79 9.10 1.09
N ASP A 24 11.28 9.22 -0.15
CA ASP A 24 11.98 8.15 -0.90
C ASP A 24 11.15 6.85 -1.05
N SER A 25 9.81 6.97 -1.11
CA SER A 25 8.92 5.83 -1.27
C SER A 25 8.97 5.28 -2.69
N SER A 26 9.63 4.13 -2.86
CA SER A 26 9.71 3.41 -4.14
C SER A 26 8.34 3.03 -4.72
N LEU A 27 7.33 2.82 -3.87
CA LEU A 27 5.95 2.60 -4.31
C LEU A 27 5.37 3.86 -4.97
N VAL A 28 5.45 5.01 -4.29
CA VAL A 28 4.94 6.28 -4.79
C VAL A 28 5.70 6.70 -6.05
N GLU A 29 7.03 6.59 -6.04
CA GLU A 29 7.87 6.89 -7.21
C GLU A 29 7.52 6.00 -8.42
N GLY A 30 7.28 4.71 -8.19
CA GLY A 30 6.85 3.78 -9.23
C GLY A 30 5.49 4.16 -9.83
N LEU A 31 4.54 4.57 -8.99
CA LEU A 31 3.23 5.04 -9.44
C LEU A 31 3.33 6.36 -10.20
N VAL A 32 4.15 7.30 -9.74
CA VAL A 32 4.46 8.56 -10.44
C VAL A 32 5.07 8.27 -11.82
N HIS A 33 6.02 7.35 -11.90
CA HIS A 33 6.64 6.95 -13.16
C HIS A 33 5.61 6.33 -14.11
N ALA A 34 4.76 5.43 -13.61
CA ALA A 34 3.68 4.84 -14.39
C ALA A 34 2.69 5.91 -14.90
N ALA A 35 2.30 6.86 -14.05
CA ALA A 35 1.40 7.96 -14.43
C ALA A 35 1.99 8.83 -15.54
N ARG A 36 3.27 9.21 -15.42
CA ARG A 36 3.99 10.01 -16.44
C ARG A 36 4.07 9.31 -17.79
N ASN A 37 4.26 8.00 -17.78
CA ASN A 37 4.51 7.21 -18.98
C ASN A 37 3.24 6.56 -19.55
N GLY A 38 2.06 6.95 -19.07
CA GLY A 38 0.77 6.39 -19.53
C GLY A 38 0.54 4.92 -19.12
N GLY A 39 1.31 4.40 -18.17
CA GLY A 39 1.19 3.07 -17.60
C GLY A 39 0.27 2.98 -16.37
N PHE A 40 -0.47 4.04 -16.06
CA PHE A 40 -1.40 4.10 -14.94
C PHE A 40 -2.80 4.54 -15.40
N ALA A 41 -3.84 3.96 -14.80
CA ALA A 41 -5.24 4.30 -15.04
C ALA A 41 -6.04 4.18 -13.74
N TRP A 42 -7.07 5.01 -13.59
CA TRP A 42 -8.01 4.93 -12.48
C TRP A 42 -9.03 3.84 -12.73
N ILE A 43 -9.05 2.82 -11.87
CA ILE A 43 -10.10 1.79 -11.92
C ILE A 43 -11.33 2.32 -11.19
N GLU A 44 -12.47 2.40 -11.88
CA GLU A 44 -13.74 2.85 -11.31
C GLU A 44 -13.64 4.22 -10.62
N GLY A 45 -12.90 5.17 -11.20
CA GLY A 45 -12.71 6.49 -10.57
C GLY A 45 -11.71 6.52 -9.43
N GLY A 46 -11.05 5.41 -9.08
CA GLY A 46 -10.12 5.37 -7.94
C GLY A 46 -10.77 5.71 -6.59
N ARG A 47 -12.10 5.59 -6.48
CA ARG A 47 -12.90 6.03 -5.31
C ARG A 47 -12.84 5.08 -4.11
N HIS A 48 -11.86 4.18 -4.08
CA HIS A 48 -11.72 3.19 -3.02
C HIS A 48 -11.24 3.87 -1.75
N THR A 49 -11.96 3.66 -0.64
CA THR A 49 -11.49 4.05 0.68
C THR A 49 -10.38 3.11 1.14
N THR A 50 -9.25 3.66 1.55
CA THR A 50 -8.11 2.90 2.09
C THR A 50 -7.51 3.61 3.30
N ASP A 51 -6.73 2.86 4.07
CA ASP A 51 -5.75 3.43 5.01
C ASP A 51 -4.40 3.51 4.28
N VAL A 52 -3.59 4.49 4.67
CA VAL A 52 -2.19 4.67 4.25
C VAL A 52 -1.35 4.79 5.50
N THR A 53 -0.19 4.15 5.52
CA THR A 53 0.69 4.14 6.70
C THR A 53 1.96 4.91 6.39
N TYR A 54 2.23 5.99 7.13
CA TYR A 54 3.50 6.69 7.01
C TYR A 54 4.66 5.78 7.45
N VAL A 55 5.80 5.86 6.78
CA VAL A 55 6.93 4.93 6.96
C VAL A 55 7.41 4.85 8.42
N ASP A 56 7.50 5.97 9.13
CA ASP A 56 7.93 5.97 10.53
C ASP A 56 6.91 5.27 11.44
N ASN A 57 5.62 5.40 11.15
CA ASN A 57 4.56 4.69 11.87
C ASN A 57 4.59 3.19 11.58
N ALA A 58 4.92 2.79 10.35
CA ALA A 58 5.13 1.39 10.00
C ALA A 58 6.32 0.79 10.77
N VAL A 59 7.43 1.53 10.87
CA VAL A 59 8.61 1.12 11.64
C VAL A 59 8.29 1.01 13.13
N GLU A 60 7.59 2.00 13.71
CA GLU A 60 7.17 1.95 15.11
C GLU A 60 6.24 0.75 15.37
N GLY A 61 5.29 0.48 14.47
CA GLY A 61 4.43 -0.70 14.53
C GLY A 61 5.21 -2.01 14.48
N LEU A 62 6.25 -2.09 13.64
CA LEU A 62 7.16 -3.24 13.56
C LEU A 62 7.92 -3.45 14.88
N VAL A 63 8.52 -2.38 15.43
CA VAL A 63 9.28 -2.42 16.69
C VAL A 63 8.37 -2.85 17.85
N ARG A 64 7.16 -2.31 17.94
CA ARG A 64 6.17 -2.72 18.96
C ARG A 64 5.75 -4.17 18.80
N GLY A 65 5.54 -4.61 17.56
CA GLY A 65 5.25 -5.99 17.23
C GLY A 65 6.35 -6.94 17.70
N TRP A 66 7.61 -6.59 17.45
CA TRP A 66 8.76 -7.36 17.90
C TRP A 66 8.87 -7.43 19.43
N LEU A 67 8.73 -6.30 20.12
CA LEU A 67 8.94 -6.22 21.56
C LEU A 67 7.76 -6.73 22.40
N ARG A 68 6.53 -6.61 21.88
CA ARG A 68 5.29 -6.81 22.67
C ARG A 68 4.23 -7.67 21.97
N GLY A 69 4.51 -8.15 20.76
CA GLY A 69 3.59 -8.99 20.02
C GLY A 69 3.38 -10.33 20.71
N ARG A 70 2.15 -10.84 20.65
CA ARG A 70 1.81 -12.18 21.15
C ARG A 70 2.28 -13.22 20.13
N PRO A 71 2.89 -14.34 20.59
CA PRO A 71 3.34 -15.41 19.70
C PRO A 71 2.25 -15.88 18.72
N GLY A 72 2.62 -16.03 17.45
CA GLY A 72 1.76 -16.53 16.39
C GLY A 72 0.64 -15.58 15.95
N GLN A 73 0.66 -14.31 16.36
CA GLN A 73 -0.38 -13.34 16.01
C GLN A 73 0.00 -12.42 14.85
N ALA A 74 -1.03 -11.94 14.15
CA ALA A 74 -0.92 -10.89 13.15
C ALA A 74 -1.46 -9.57 13.69
N TYR A 75 -0.81 -8.47 13.31
CA TYR A 75 -1.20 -7.11 13.65
C TYR A 75 -1.25 -6.27 12.38
N PHE A 76 -2.31 -5.48 12.25
CA PHE A 76 -2.39 -4.43 11.24
C PHE A 76 -1.89 -3.13 11.85
N VAL A 77 -1.02 -2.44 11.13
CA VAL A 77 -0.59 -1.07 11.47
C VAL A 77 -1.40 -0.12 10.61
N THR A 78 -1.94 0.91 11.22
CA THR A 78 -2.85 1.86 10.59
C THR A 78 -2.69 3.20 11.30
N ASP A 79 -2.69 4.26 10.50
CA ASP A 79 -2.61 5.63 11.00
C ASP A 79 -3.99 6.17 11.38
N GLN A 80 -5.02 5.32 11.32
CA GLN A 80 -6.42 5.64 11.58
C GLN A 80 -6.94 6.79 10.71
N HIS A 81 -6.33 6.98 9.55
CA HIS A 81 -6.65 8.04 8.62
C HIS A 81 -7.11 7.42 7.30
N ARG A 82 -8.43 7.35 7.13
CA ARG A 82 -9.04 6.84 5.90
C ARG A 82 -9.01 7.93 4.83
N VAL A 83 -8.50 7.56 3.66
CA VAL A 83 -8.41 8.42 2.48
C VAL A 83 -9.11 7.78 1.30
N THR A 84 -9.55 8.59 0.33
CA THR A 84 -9.85 8.09 -1.01
C THR A 84 -8.53 7.87 -1.74
N LEU A 85 -8.33 6.70 -2.34
CA LEU A 85 -7.07 6.38 -3.02
C LEU A 85 -6.73 7.41 -4.10
N ARG A 86 -7.71 7.83 -4.91
CA ARG A 86 -7.52 8.85 -5.94
C ARG A 86 -7.05 10.18 -5.37
N GLU A 87 -7.76 10.72 -4.38
CA GLU A 87 -7.40 12.01 -3.74
C GLU A 87 -5.98 11.96 -3.19
N PHE A 88 -5.63 10.91 -2.45
CA PHE A 88 -4.30 10.74 -1.88
C PHE A 88 -3.20 10.65 -2.96
N LEU A 89 -3.43 9.87 -4.02
CA LEU A 89 -2.44 9.71 -5.09
C LEU A 89 -2.35 10.94 -6.00
N GLU A 90 -3.45 11.67 -6.24
CA GLU A 90 -3.44 12.93 -6.98
C GLU A 90 -2.62 14.00 -6.25
N GLU A 91 -2.70 14.08 -4.92
CA GLU A 91 -1.81 14.95 -4.12
C GLU A 91 -0.34 14.57 -4.29
N ASN A 92 -0.01 13.28 -4.23
CA ASN A 92 1.34 12.80 -4.50
C ASN A 92 1.78 13.16 -5.92
N PHE A 93 0.96 12.87 -6.93
CA PHE A 93 1.24 13.19 -8.33
C PHE A 93 1.49 14.69 -8.54
N ALA A 94 0.72 15.55 -7.88
CA ALA A 94 0.93 17.00 -7.89
C ALA A 94 2.28 17.39 -7.27
N ILE A 95 2.63 16.85 -6.10
CA ILE A 95 3.92 17.08 -5.43
C ILE A 95 5.10 16.71 -6.34
N TYR A 96 4.99 15.58 -7.03
CA TYR A 96 6.03 15.10 -7.94
C TYR A 96 6.01 15.79 -9.30
N GLY A 97 5.02 16.65 -9.63
CA GLY A 97 4.92 17.33 -10.92
C GLY A 97 4.49 16.41 -12.06
N VAL A 98 3.39 15.67 -11.87
CA VAL A 98 2.72 14.89 -12.91
C VAL A 98 1.59 15.73 -13.50
N ASP A 99 1.78 16.20 -14.74
CA ASP A 99 0.79 17.04 -15.45
C ASP A 99 -0.08 16.23 -16.44
N ALA A 100 0.09 14.90 -16.47
CA ALA A 100 -0.59 14.03 -17.42
C ALA A 100 -2.05 13.79 -17.02
N THR A 101 -2.96 13.86 -18.00
CA THR A 101 -4.34 13.40 -17.81
C THR A 101 -4.36 11.87 -17.71
N ILE A 102 -4.70 11.36 -16.53
CA ILE A 102 -4.79 9.93 -16.28
C ILE A 102 -6.19 9.42 -16.67
N PRO A 103 -6.31 8.36 -17.50
CA PRO A 103 -7.61 7.85 -17.92
C PRO A 103 -8.31 7.07 -16.82
N ASP A 104 -9.63 7.07 -16.88
CA ASP A 104 -10.51 6.19 -16.12
C ASP A 104 -10.85 4.94 -16.94
N ILE A 105 -10.85 3.77 -16.28
CA ILE A 105 -11.27 2.49 -16.87
C ILE A 105 -12.25 1.76 -15.96
N ASP A 106 -13.16 0.99 -16.55
CA ASP A 106 -14.07 0.13 -15.81
C ASP A 106 -13.36 -1.12 -15.27
N ALA A 107 -13.89 -1.71 -14.21
CA ALA A 107 -13.32 -2.89 -13.56
C ALA A 107 -13.23 -4.11 -14.50
N GLY A 108 -14.17 -4.24 -15.44
CA GLY A 108 -14.16 -5.32 -16.43
C GLY A 108 -13.00 -5.18 -17.42
N THR A 109 -12.73 -3.96 -17.88
CA THR A 109 -11.55 -3.65 -18.69
C THR A 109 -10.27 -3.87 -17.90
N ALA A 110 -10.19 -3.36 -16.66
CA ALA A 110 -9.03 -3.56 -15.79
C ALA A 110 -8.68 -5.06 -15.61
N ALA A 111 -9.69 -5.91 -15.37
CA ALA A 111 -9.49 -7.35 -15.19
C ALA A 111 -8.96 -8.06 -16.44
N ARG A 112 -9.19 -7.53 -17.65
CA ARG A 112 -8.68 -8.10 -18.91
C ARG A 112 -7.26 -7.64 -19.25
N VAL A 113 -6.90 -6.41 -18.90
CA VAL A 113 -5.66 -5.76 -19.35
C VAL A 113 -4.56 -5.75 -18.30
N ILE A 114 -4.91 -5.85 -17.01
CA ILE A 114 -3.94 -5.93 -15.92
C ILE A 114 -3.63 -7.41 -15.68
N PRO A 115 -2.42 -7.89 -15.98
CA PRO A 115 -2.02 -9.23 -15.58
C PRO A 115 -1.99 -9.28 -14.04
N VAL A 116 -3.01 -9.86 -13.41
CA VAL A 116 -2.92 -10.27 -12.02
C VAL A 116 -2.01 -11.49 -12.00
N PRO A 117 -0.84 -11.45 -11.32
CA PRO A 117 -0.01 -12.63 -11.19
C PRO A 117 -0.88 -13.77 -10.66
N ALA A 118 -0.89 -14.91 -11.35
CA ALA A 118 -1.57 -16.10 -10.85
C ALA A 118 -1.06 -16.37 -9.43
N ARG A 119 -1.99 -16.47 -8.47
CA ARG A 119 -1.68 -16.74 -7.06
C ARG A 119 -1.08 -18.12 -6.88
#